data_AF-E6U6D0-F1
#
_entry.id   AF-E6U6D0-F1
#
_cell.length_a   1.000
_cell.length_b   1.000
_cell.length_c   1.000
_cell.angle_alpha   90.00
_cell.angle_beta   90.00
_cell.angle_gamma   90.00
#
_symmetry.space_group_name_H-M   'P 1'
#
loop_
_entity.id
_entity.type
_entity.pdbx_description
1 polymer ?
#
loop_
_entity_poly.entity_id
_entity_poly.type
_entity_poly.pdbx_seq_one_letter_code
_entity_poly.pdbx_strand_id
1 'polypeptide(L)'
;MNQEDFHVQVPLPPEKVRLILLASASAQPFAEVFWETVQGDSEIAVLLLNLLSRLQEEKRYDQMFEVLRILHSAFRVRFAPELLALRNVPTARAYFLDCFLRDFYEIMDDHVAGIG
;
A
#
# COMPACT_ATOMS: atom_id res chain seq x y z
N MET A 1 35.38 -20.29 -11.24
CA MET A 1 35.25 -18.87 -10.85
C MET A 1 34.07 -18.32 -11.64
N ASN A 2 32.96 -18.15 -10.93
CA ASN A 2 31.74 -17.37 -11.17
C ASN A 2 30.94 -17.59 -12.48
N GLN A 3 29.88 -18.40 -12.37
CA GLN A 3 28.66 -18.22 -13.15
C GLN A 3 27.94 -17.00 -12.57
N GLU A 4 27.92 -15.90 -13.33
CA GLU A 4 27.02 -14.79 -13.06
C GLU A 4 25.63 -15.21 -13.55
N ASP A 5 24.77 -15.60 -12.61
CA ASP A 5 23.33 -15.71 -12.80
C ASP A 5 22.80 -14.32 -13.20
N PHE A 6 22.82 -14.03 -14.50
CA PHE A 6 22.04 -12.93 -15.06
C PHE A 6 20.57 -13.29 -14.86
N HIS A 7 20.03 -12.85 -13.73
CA HIS A 7 18.59 -12.81 -13.51
C HIS A 7 18.01 -11.83 -14.53
N VAL A 8 17.69 -12.32 -15.73
CA VAL A 8 17.00 -11.57 -16.77
C VAL A 8 15.66 -11.15 -16.16
N GLN A 9 15.57 -9.90 -15.73
CA GLN A 9 14.30 -9.32 -15.29
C GLN A 9 13.40 -9.25 -16.51
N VAL A 10 12.55 -10.26 -16.69
CA VAL A 10 11.48 -10.24 -17.68
C VAL A 10 10.63 -8.98 -17.40
N PRO A 11 10.44 -8.08 -18.37
CA PRO A 11 9.63 -6.87 -18.17
C PRO A 11 8.24 -7.25 -17.66
N LEU A 12 7.76 -6.55 -16.62
CA LEU A 12 6.44 -6.80 -16.07
C LEU A 12 5.36 -6.53 -17.14
N PRO A 13 4.28 -7.35 -17.19
CA PRO A 13 3.12 -7.06 -18.03
C PRO A 13 2.58 -5.63 -17.80
N PRO A 14 2.06 -4.95 -18.84
CA PRO A 14 1.60 -3.55 -18.74
C PRO A 14 0.59 -3.30 -17.62
N GLU A 15 -0.28 -4.27 -17.35
CA GLU A 15 -1.26 -4.20 -16.26
C GLU A 15 -0.60 -4.12 -14.88
N LYS A 16 0.45 -4.93 -14.64
CA LYS A 16 1.17 -4.92 -13.37
C LYS A 16 1.90 -3.59 -13.17
N VAL A 17 2.51 -3.04 -14.22
CA VAL A 17 3.13 -1.70 -14.18
C VAL A 17 2.09 -0.66 -13.78
N ARG A 18 0.90 -0.71 -14.37
CA ARG A 18 -0.20 0.23 -14.06
C ARG A 18 -0.66 0.10 -12.60
N LEU A 19 -0.73 -1.11 -12.05
CA LEU A 19 -1.08 -1.35 -10.65
C LEU A 19 0.00 -0.85 -9.68
N ILE A 20 1.28 -1.03 -10.01
CA ILE A 20 2.39 -0.48 -9.21
C ILE A 20 2.28 1.05 -9.15
N LEU A 21 2.16 1.70 -10.30
CA LEU A 21 2.04 3.16 -10.36
C LEU A 21 0.82 3.68 -9.59
N LEU A 22 -0.31 2.97 -9.69
CA LEU A 22 -1.52 3.30 -8.95
C LEU A 22 -1.31 3.13 -7.44
N ALA A 23 -0.60 2.09 -7.01
CA ALA A 23 -0.26 1.85 -5.61
C ALA A 23 0.60 2.99 -5.05
N SER A 24 1.71 3.31 -5.70
CA SER A 24 2.61 4.38 -5.25
C SER A 24 1.91 5.74 -5.23
N ALA A 25 1.13 6.06 -6.26
CA ALA A 25 0.35 7.31 -6.31
C ALA A 25 -0.76 7.40 -5.25
N SER A 26 -1.18 6.26 -4.69
CA SER A 26 -2.19 6.21 -3.62
C SER A 26 -1.57 6.20 -2.23
N ALA A 27 -0.41 5.56 -2.06
CA ALA A 27 0.25 5.39 -0.77
C ALA A 27 0.70 6.72 -0.17
N GLN A 28 1.39 7.56 -0.95
CA GLN A 28 1.89 8.86 -0.50
C GLN A 28 0.81 9.78 0.11
N PRO A 29 -0.25 10.17 -0.61
CA PRO A 29 -1.25 11.08 -0.05
C PRO A 29 -2.04 10.45 1.11
N PHE A 30 -2.14 9.13 1.16
CA PHE A 30 -2.74 8.45 2.30
C PHE A 30 -1.85 8.54 3.55
N ALA A 31 -0.56 8.27 3.41
CA ALA A 31 0.41 8.31 4.49
C ALA A 31 0.54 9.69 5.12
N GLU A 32 0.68 10.72 4.28
CA GLU A 32 0.79 12.12 4.73
C GLU A 32 -0.43 12.52 5.57
N VAL A 33 -1.63 12.34 5.03
CA VAL A 33 -2.87 12.71 5.74
C VAL A 33 -3.07 11.86 6.97
N PHE A 34 -2.73 10.57 6.94
CA PHE A 34 -2.78 9.70 8.11
C PHE A 34 -1.86 10.22 9.22
N TRP A 35 -0.59 10.51 8.89
CA TRP A 35 0.42 10.98 9.84
C TRP A 35 0.02 12.32 10.48
N GLU A 36 -0.48 13.26 9.67
CA GLU A 36 -1.02 14.53 10.15
C GLU A 36 -2.25 14.32 11.06
N THR A 37 -3.16 13.41 10.68
CA THR A 37 -4.39 13.14 11.45
C THR A 37 -4.07 12.59 12.84
N VAL A 38 -3.06 11.73 12.95
CA VAL A 38 -2.61 11.16 14.23
C VAL A 38 -1.61 12.07 14.95
N GLN A 39 -1.33 13.27 14.42
CA GLN A 39 -0.41 14.26 15.00
C GLN A 39 0.99 13.69 15.31
N GLY A 40 1.46 12.78 14.46
CA GLY A 40 2.75 12.10 14.65
C GLY A 40 2.77 11.05 15.78
N ASP A 41 1.62 10.59 16.25
CA ASP A 41 1.52 9.49 17.22
C ASP A 41 1.99 8.17 16.58
N SER A 42 3.21 7.76 16.92
CA SER A 42 3.83 6.54 16.42
C SER A 42 3.19 5.27 16.95
N GLU A 43 2.51 5.30 18.11
CA GLU A 43 1.79 4.13 18.63
C GLU A 43 0.57 3.84 17.75
N ILE A 44 -0.19 4.87 17.37
CA ILE A 44 -1.33 4.72 16.44
C ILE A 44 -0.85 4.25 15.06
N ALA A 45 0.28 4.78 14.57
CA ALA A 45 0.90 4.32 13.32
C ALA A 45 1.23 2.83 13.37
N VAL A 46 1.93 2.37 14.42
CA VAL A 46 2.29 0.96 14.61
C VAL A 46 1.05 0.06 14.68
N LEU A 47 -0.03 0.50 15.34
CA LEU A 47 -1.28 -0.27 15.39
C LEU A 47 -1.90 -0.47 14.01
N LEU A 48 -1.92 0.57 13.16
CA LEU A 48 -2.44 0.47 11.80
C LEU A 48 -1.55 -0.45 10.93
N LEU A 49 -0.23 -0.28 10.99
CA LEU A 49 0.71 -1.12 10.24
C LEU A 49 0.56 -2.59 10.64
N ASN A 50 0.46 -2.89 11.94
CA ASN A 50 0.24 -4.25 12.44
C ASN A 50 -1.09 -4.85 11.97
N LEU A 51 -2.17 -4.06 11.95
CA LEU A 51 -3.47 -4.48 11.42
C LEU A 51 -3.35 -4.89 9.95
N LEU A 52 -2.74 -4.03 9.13
CA LEU A 52 -2.58 -4.26 7.70
C LEU A 52 -1.65 -5.45 7.41
N SER A 53 -0.53 -5.58 8.14
CA SER A 53 0.39 -6.71 8.02
C SER A 53 -0.30 -8.03 8.29
N ARG A 54 -1.09 -8.09 9.38
CA ARG A 54 -1.85 -9.30 9.72
C ARG A 54 -2.85 -9.68 8.64
N LEU A 55 -3.56 -8.70 8.06
CA LEU A 55 -4.50 -8.96 6.98
C LEU A 55 -3.79 -9.44 5.70
N GLN A 56 -2.60 -8.91 5.41
CA GLN A 56 -1.77 -9.33 4.29
C GLN A 56 -1.25 -10.77 4.48
N GLU A 57 -0.70 -11.09 5.65
CA GLU A 57 -0.21 -12.43 6.02
C GLU A 57 -1.32 -13.49 5.95
N GLU A 58 -2.51 -13.17 6.46
CA GLU A 58 -3.68 -14.04 6.40
C GLU A 58 -4.36 -14.06 5.01
N LYS A 59 -3.81 -13.36 4.01
CA LYS A 59 -4.35 -13.24 2.64
C LYS A 59 -5.79 -12.70 2.60
N ARG A 60 -6.20 -11.92 3.60
CA ARG A 60 -7.54 -11.33 3.75
C ARG A 60 -7.69 -10.01 2.97
N TYR A 61 -7.29 -10.03 1.70
CA TYR A 61 -7.22 -8.85 0.83
C TYR A 61 -8.56 -8.10 0.68
N ASP A 62 -9.69 -8.79 0.73
CA ASP A 62 -11.01 -8.17 0.62
C ASP A 62 -11.31 -7.28 1.81
N GLN A 63 -10.93 -7.75 3.00
CA GLN A 63 -11.15 -7.03 4.24
C GLN A 63 -10.14 -5.90 4.38
N MET A 64 -8.89 -6.13 3.97
CA MET A 64 -7.86 -5.10 3.90
C MET A 64 -8.27 -3.95 2.98
N PHE A 65 -8.84 -4.27 1.82
CA PHE A 65 -9.35 -3.28 0.89
C PHE A 65 -10.51 -2.47 1.48
N GLU A 66 -11.45 -3.11 2.17
CA GLU A 66 -12.53 -2.39 2.85
C GLU A 66 -12.02 -1.50 4.00
N VAL A 67 -11.02 -1.95 4.77
CA VAL A 67 -10.36 -1.12 5.79
C VAL A 67 -9.74 0.12 5.15
N LEU A 68 -8.94 -0.04 4.08
CA LEU A 68 -8.34 1.11 3.39
C LEU A 68 -9.41 2.05 2.83
N ARG A 69 -10.48 1.53 2.25
CA ARG A 69 -11.60 2.34 1.75
C ARG A 69 -12.27 3.15 2.86
N ILE A 70 -12.48 2.53 4.03
CA ILE A 70 -13.03 3.21 5.22
C ILE A 70 -12.07 4.31 5.68
N LEU A 71 -10.77 4.02 5.79
CA LEU A 71 -9.77 4.99 6.24
C LEU A 71 -9.64 6.17 5.27
N HIS A 72 -9.60 5.93 3.96
CA HIS A 72 -9.63 7.00 2.96
C HIS A 72 -10.87 7.90 3.14
N SER A 73 -12.04 7.30 3.37
CA SER A 73 -13.27 8.07 3.62
C SER A 73 -13.20 8.86 4.93
N ALA A 74 -12.65 8.27 5.99
CA ALA A 74 -12.52 8.91 7.31
C ALA A 74 -11.56 10.11 7.25
N PHE A 75 -10.45 9.96 6.52
CA PHE A 75 -9.42 10.98 6.36
C PHE A 75 -9.69 11.96 5.21
N ARG A 76 -10.84 11.82 4.53
CA ARG A 76 -11.22 12.62 3.35
C ARG A 76 -10.18 12.57 2.21
N VAL A 77 -9.39 11.49 2.16
CA VAL A 77 -8.48 11.20 1.06
C VAL A 77 -9.29 10.59 -0.09
N ARG A 78 -9.17 11.16 -1.28
CA ARG A 78 -9.94 10.70 -2.44
C ARG A 78 -9.60 9.23 -2.74
N PHE A 79 -10.62 8.39 -2.78
CA PHE A 79 -10.49 7.02 -3.29
C PHE A 79 -10.77 7.03 -4.79
N ALA A 80 -9.74 6.82 -5.62
CA ALA A 80 -9.84 6.95 -7.06
C ALA A 80 -10.82 5.92 -7.67
N PRO A 81 -11.57 6.25 -8.74
CA PRO A 81 -12.46 5.31 -9.42
C PRO A 81 -11.75 4.02 -9.88
N GLU A 82 -10.48 4.13 -10.27
CA GLU A 82 -9.62 3.02 -10.65
C GLU A 82 -9.43 2.03 -9.51
N LEU A 83 -9.36 2.51 -8.26
CA LEU A 83 -9.30 1.65 -7.08
C LEU A 83 -10.62 0.91 -6.88
N LEU A 84 -11.76 1.58 -7.03
CA LEU A 84 -13.08 0.94 -6.90
C LEU A 84 -13.25 -0.21 -7.90
N ALA A 85 -12.68 -0.11 -9.09
CA ALA A 85 -12.70 -1.19 -10.08
C ALA A 85 -11.99 -2.46 -9.59
N LEU A 86 -10.99 -2.34 -8.71
CA LEU A 86 -10.28 -3.48 -8.12
C LEU A 86 -11.16 -4.34 -7.22
N ARG A 87 -12.30 -3.82 -6.72
CA ARG A 87 -13.25 -4.59 -5.90
C ARG A 87 -13.74 -5.86 -6.60
N ASN A 88 -13.80 -5.86 -7.92
CA ASN A 88 -14.33 -6.98 -8.69
C ASN A 88 -13.22 -7.87 -9.31
N VAL A 89 -11.95 -7.57 -9.07
CA VAL A 89 -10.81 -8.30 -9.67
C VAL A 89 -9.84 -8.75 -8.56
N PRO A 90 -10.05 -9.92 -7.92
CA PRO A 90 -9.30 -10.34 -6.74
C PRO A 90 -7.78 -10.36 -6.92
N THR A 91 -7.29 -10.85 -8.06
CA THR A 91 -5.84 -10.95 -8.34
C THR A 91 -5.20 -9.57 -8.49
N ALA A 92 -5.86 -8.63 -9.18
CA ALA A 92 -5.38 -7.27 -9.33
C ALA A 92 -5.45 -6.50 -8.01
N ARG A 93 -6.51 -6.71 -7.21
CA ARG A 93 -6.65 -6.17 -5.85
C ARG A 93 -5.51 -6.63 -4.96
N ALA A 94 -5.24 -7.93 -4.89
CA ALA A 94 -4.16 -8.46 -4.06
C ALA A 94 -2.79 -7.86 -4.47
N TYR A 95 -2.50 -7.84 -5.77
CA TYR A 95 -1.24 -7.29 -6.29
C TYR A 95 -1.09 -5.79 -6.01
N PHE A 96 -2.16 -5.01 -6.22
CA PHE A 96 -2.19 -3.59 -5.86
C PHE A 96 -1.93 -3.40 -4.37
N LEU A 97 -2.61 -4.16 -3.52
CA LEU A 97 -2.53 -4.04 -2.07
C LEU A 97 -1.12 -4.40 -1.54
N ASP A 98 -0.51 -5.45 -2.07
CA ASP A 98 0.87 -5.81 -1.73
C ASP A 98 1.84 -4.68 -2.10
N CYS A 99 1.66 -4.02 -3.25
CA CYS A 99 2.48 -2.88 -3.65
C CYS A 99 2.21 -1.64 -2.78
N PHE A 100 0.94 -1.37 -2.51
CA PHE A 100 0.52 -0.23 -1.69
C PHE A 100 1.11 -0.34 -0.29
N LEU A 101 1.04 -1.51 0.35
CA LEU A 101 1.57 -1.70 1.70
C LEU A 101 3.08 -1.55 1.76
N ARG A 102 3.81 -2.08 0.77
CA ARG A 102 5.26 -1.89 0.69
C ARG A 102 5.60 -0.40 0.67
N ASP A 103 4.99 0.36 -0.24
CA ASP A 103 5.27 1.78 -0.39
C ASP A 103 4.79 2.56 0.86
N PHE A 104 3.63 2.21 1.42
CA PHE A 104 3.11 2.80 2.66
C PHE A 104 4.04 2.57 3.86
N TYR A 105 4.57 1.35 4.00
CA TYR A 105 5.47 1.02 5.11
C TYR A 105 6.79 1.79 5.02
N GLU A 106 7.33 1.93 3.82
CA GLU A 106 8.53 2.74 3.56
C GLU A 106 8.30 4.21 3.99
N ILE A 107 7.20 4.82 3.55
CA ILE A 107 6.87 6.21 3.89
C ILE A 107 6.64 6.38 5.40
N MET A 108 5.96 5.43 6.04
CA MET A 108 5.70 5.50 7.48
C MET A 108 6.95 5.29 8.32
N ASP A 109 7.89 4.44 7.88
CA ASP A 109 9.19 4.26 8.53
C ASP A 109 9.99 5.56 8.48
N ASP A 110 9.99 6.25 7.34
CA ASP A 110 10.61 7.58 7.20
C ASP A 110 9.98 8.62 8.15
N HIS A 111 8.65 8.65 8.26
CA HIS A 111 7.96 9.54 9.21
C HIS A 111 8.31 9.24 10.66
N VAL A 112 8.32 7.97 11.07
CA VAL A 112 8.64 7.54 12.44
C VAL A 112 10.11 7.78 12.77
N ALA A 113 11.01 7.62 11.80
CA ALA A 113 12.43 7.95 11.93
C ALA A 113 12.70 9.46 11.96
N GLY A 114 11.71 10.30 11.62
CA GLY A 114 11.85 11.75 11.54
C GLY A 114 12.63 12.22 10.31
N ILE A 115 12.57 11.46 9.22
CA ILE A 115 13.27 11.71 7.95
C ILE A 115 12.37 12.47 6.94
N GLY A 116 11.07 12.61 7.24
CA GLY A 116 10.05 13.28 6.40
C GLY A 116 9.87 14.78 6.63
#